data_AF-A0AAV7AIK5-F1
#
_entry.id   AF-A0AAV7AIK5-F1
#
_cell.length_a   1.000
_cell.length_b   1.000
_cell.length_c   1.000
_cell.angle_alpha   90.00
_cell.angle_beta   90.00
_cell.angle_gamma   90.00
#
_symmetry.space_group_name_H-M   'P 1'
#
loop_
_entity.id
_entity.type
_entity.pdbx_description
1 polymer ?
#
loop_
_entity_poly.entity_id
_entity_poly.type
_entity_poly.pdbx_seq_one_letter_code
_entity_poly.pdbx_strand_id
1 'polypeptide(L)'
;MASPSERQHLAAGGGGSPRTGPELLDSVDDAEGLYVAVERCPLCNTTRRRLTCAKCVQSGDFVFFDGRDTERFADKRERLNRLRETQLDFQKQVASVVEGKLAADKLKWKIMSCKMRIEHLKQSICNGNEEIAKNSELLSKSKRYNQDLYIRSQRHQEKKEKIQRRNHKLSAVVEKRNKDLKSRHAELASLRRSHILELTSVIFPLGEVRNVTRDPADVSFENDNAMTSSTVSKLAEARRTTYLSGRWVCDDHNGDTSISIAGPWITLPNNGDYSAYYNWVEEKKTTPGPEMEYNNPAYTISAALCYATQLVNTLSHILNVNLPRKLYNSEFCGENLNRWKFNRAVNKLNSNILYLCFSQVWTL
;
A
#
# COMPACT_ATOMS: atom_id res chain seq x y z
N MET A 1 21.66 12.51 -25.87
CA MET A 1 22.34 13.38 -26.85
C MET A 1 23.36 14.21 -26.12
N ALA A 2 24.65 14.00 -26.38
CA ALA A 2 25.73 14.94 -26.13
C ALA A 2 26.81 14.65 -27.19
N SER A 3 27.15 15.68 -27.96
CA SER A 3 27.89 15.66 -29.23
C SER A 3 29.36 15.25 -29.11
N PRO A 4 30.03 14.91 -30.23
CA PRO A 4 31.47 15.05 -30.35
C PRO A 4 31.89 16.11 -31.38
N SER A 5 32.82 16.96 -30.92
CA SER A 5 34.05 17.46 -31.54
C SER A 5 34.08 18.02 -32.97
N GLU A 6 34.35 19.32 -33.06
CA GLU A 6 35.09 19.96 -34.16
C GLU A 6 36.54 20.23 -33.72
N ARG A 7 37.50 19.82 -34.56
CA ARG A 7 38.89 20.32 -34.55
C ARG A 7 39.22 20.79 -35.96
N GLN A 8 39.51 22.07 -36.10
CA GLN A 8 40.25 22.65 -37.22
C GLN A 8 41.74 22.61 -36.90
N HIS A 9 42.61 22.39 -37.90
CA HIS A 9 43.73 23.30 -38.21
C HIS A 9 44.43 22.93 -39.52
N LEU A 10 44.82 24.00 -40.20
CA LEU A 10 45.41 24.15 -41.53
C LEU A 10 46.88 23.71 -41.61
N ALA A 11 47.31 23.32 -42.82
CA ALA A 11 48.72 23.20 -43.20
C ALA A 11 49.04 24.10 -44.41
N ALA A 12 50.25 24.67 -44.34
CA ALA A 12 50.85 25.66 -45.22
C ALA A 12 51.54 25.06 -46.45
N GLY A 13 51.97 25.92 -47.38
CA GLY A 13 53.13 25.60 -48.23
C GLY A 13 53.29 26.41 -49.52
N GLY A 14 54.28 27.32 -49.53
CA GLY A 14 55.18 27.67 -50.65
C GLY A 14 54.59 28.40 -51.88
N GLY A 15 55.24 29.36 -52.53
CA GLY A 15 56.61 29.85 -52.49
C GLY A 15 57.02 30.31 -53.90
N GLY A 16 57.79 31.39 -54.02
CA GLY A 16 58.73 31.59 -55.14
C GLY A 16 58.40 32.66 -56.21
N SER A 17 59.17 33.76 -56.18
CA SER A 17 59.29 34.82 -57.21
C SER A 17 59.83 34.32 -58.57
N PRO A 18 59.76 35.17 -59.62
CA PRO A 18 60.75 35.17 -60.69
C PRO A 18 61.64 36.43 -60.68
N ARG A 19 62.96 36.19 -60.81
CA ARG A 19 64.02 37.19 -61.03
C ARG A 19 64.05 37.59 -62.51
N THR A 20 64.20 38.88 -62.74
CA THR A 20 64.58 39.58 -63.97
C THR A 20 65.99 39.19 -64.44
N GLY A 21 66.16 38.96 -65.75
CA GLY A 21 67.45 38.78 -66.43
C GLY A 21 67.79 39.99 -67.33
N PRO A 22 69.08 40.22 -67.66
CA PRO A 22 69.61 41.52 -68.07
C PRO A 22 69.77 41.68 -69.59
N GLU A 23 69.62 42.93 -70.06
CA GLU A 23 70.01 43.43 -71.39
C GLU A 23 71.54 43.42 -71.56
N LEU A 24 72.00 42.94 -72.71
CA LEU A 24 73.37 43.13 -73.21
C LEU A 24 73.32 44.02 -74.46
N LEU A 25 73.82 45.24 -74.31
CA LEU A 25 74.09 46.17 -75.40
C LEU A 25 75.56 46.01 -75.82
N ASP A 26 75.77 45.67 -77.08
CA ASP A 26 77.07 45.55 -77.74
C ASP A 26 77.34 46.86 -78.50
N SER A 27 78.44 47.55 -78.15
CA SER A 27 78.90 48.77 -78.80
C SER A 27 80.39 48.63 -79.10
N VAL A 28 80.71 48.28 -80.35
CA VAL A 28 82.06 48.31 -80.92
C VAL A 28 82.19 49.51 -81.84
N ASP A 29 82.96 50.50 -81.38
CA ASP A 29 83.39 51.66 -82.14
C ASP A 29 84.67 51.37 -82.95
N ASP A 30 84.97 52.30 -83.85
CA ASP A 30 85.63 52.11 -85.13
C ASP A 30 87.11 51.69 -85.18
N ALA A 31 87.45 51.09 -86.33
CA ALA A 31 88.79 50.74 -86.79
C ALA A 31 89.48 51.90 -87.54
N GLU A 32 90.80 52.02 -87.36
CA GLU A 32 91.67 52.92 -88.15
C GLU A 32 92.75 52.10 -88.88
N GLY A 33 92.68 52.05 -90.23
CA GLY A 33 93.72 51.41 -91.06
C GLY A 33 93.27 51.01 -92.47
N LEU A 34 93.73 51.77 -93.47
CA LEU A 34 93.76 51.55 -94.92
C LEU A 34 92.45 51.27 -95.70
N TYR A 35 92.05 52.28 -96.47
CA TYR A 35 91.03 52.26 -97.52
C TYR A 35 91.65 51.84 -98.86
N VAL A 36 91.11 50.82 -99.55
CA VAL A 36 90.83 50.82 -101.02
C VAL A 36 89.84 49.68 -101.33
N ALA A 37 88.56 49.93 -101.08
CA ALA A 37 87.38 49.39 -101.79
C ALA A 37 86.16 49.86 -100.98
N VAL A 38 85.45 50.87 -101.48
CA VAL A 38 84.17 51.24 -100.89
C VAL A 38 83.14 50.21 -101.37
N GLU A 39 83.11 49.06 -100.71
CA GLU A 39 82.02 48.10 -100.93
C GLU A 39 80.72 48.76 -100.48
N ARG A 40 79.79 48.92 -101.41
CA ARG A 40 78.45 49.44 -101.12
C ARG A 40 77.67 48.32 -100.44
N CYS A 41 76.85 48.66 -99.45
CA CYS A 41 75.96 47.67 -98.87
C CYS A 41 75.06 47.08 -99.98
N PRO A 42 75.04 45.76 -100.20
CA PRO A 42 74.30 45.14 -101.30
C PRO A 42 72.78 45.24 -101.10
N LEU A 43 72.31 45.67 -99.93
CA LEU A 43 70.88 45.79 -99.59
C LEU A 43 70.33 47.20 -99.81
N CYS A 44 71.13 48.26 -99.59
CA CYS A 44 70.68 49.67 -99.70
C CYS A 44 71.63 50.58 -100.48
N ASN A 45 72.70 50.01 -101.04
CA ASN A 45 73.73 50.65 -101.85
C ASN A 45 74.45 51.87 -101.21
N THR A 46 74.33 52.01 -99.88
CA THR A 46 74.97 53.11 -99.12
C THR A 46 76.41 52.74 -98.76
N THR A 47 77.32 53.71 -98.80
CA THR A 47 78.78 53.53 -98.64
C THR A 47 79.19 53.40 -97.16
N ARG A 48 79.41 52.17 -96.67
CA ARG A 48 79.97 51.91 -95.32
C ARG A 48 80.81 50.62 -95.29
N ARG A 49 81.82 50.58 -94.41
CA ARG A 49 82.93 49.60 -94.30
C ARG A 49 82.57 48.14 -93.91
N ARG A 50 81.30 47.73 -93.91
CA ARG A 50 80.90 46.34 -93.60
C ARG A 50 80.01 45.82 -94.73
N LEU A 51 80.16 44.53 -95.07
CA LEU A 51 79.38 43.80 -96.08
C LEU A 51 77.87 44.13 -96.04
N THR A 52 77.31 44.44 -94.86
CA THR A 52 75.98 45.06 -94.70
C THR A 52 76.03 46.20 -93.69
N CYS A 53 75.23 47.26 -93.86
CA CYS A 53 75.24 48.41 -92.93
C CYS A 53 74.34 48.16 -91.71
N ALA A 54 74.68 48.76 -90.55
CA ALA A 54 73.92 48.60 -89.30
C ALA A 54 72.44 48.98 -89.41
N LYS A 55 72.09 49.94 -90.26
CA LYS A 55 70.69 50.31 -90.53
C LYS A 55 69.91 49.16 -91.17
N CYS A 56 70.47 48.49 -92.19
CA CYS A 56 69.84 47.34 -92.83
C CYS A 56 69.76 46.11 -91.91
N VAL A 57 70.73 45.95 -91.01
CA VAL A 57 70.69 44.87 -90.00
C VAL A 57 69.60 45.16 -88.95
N GLN A 58 69.50 46.39 -88.46
CA GLN A 58 68.49 46.80 -87.48
C GLN A 58 67.06 46.86 -88.07
N SER A 59 66.92 47.26 -89.33
CA SER A 59 65.65 47.20 -90.06
C SER A 59 65.24 45.77 -90.41
N GLY A 60 66.21 44.83 -90.47
CA GLY A 60 65.98 43.43 -90.80
C GLY A 60 65.93 43.14 -92.29
N ASP A 61 66.51 43.99 -93.14
CA ASP A 61 66.43 43.92 -94.60
C ASP A 61 67.39 42.90 -95.25
N PHE A 62 67.87 41.91 -94.50
CA PHE A 62 68.81 40.89 -94.97
C PHE A 62 68.14 39.52 -95.13
N VAL A 63 68.72 38.68 -96.00
CA VAL A 63 68.25 37.33 -96.37
C VAL A 63 69.36 36.30 -96.13
N PHE A 64 69.01 35.00 -96.12
CA PHE A 64 70.01 33.93 -96.02
C PHE A 64 70.87 33.89 -97.30
N PHE A 65 72.19 33.77 -97.12
CA PHE A 65 73.16 33.82 -98.22
C PHE A 65 73.08 32.60 -99.17
N ASP A 66 72.52 31.48 -98.70
CA ASP A 66 72.45 30.22 -99.45
C ASP A 66 71.27 30.12 -100.43
N GLY A 67 70.48 31.19 -100.59
CA GLY A 67 69.39 31.29 -101.55
C GLY A 67 68.18 30.38 -101.26
N ARG A 68 68.19 29.63 -100.14
CA ARG A 68 67.10 28.72 -99.77
C ARG A 68 65.87 29.45 -99.25
N ASP A 69 66.07 30.68 -98.76
CA ASP A 69 65.00 31.52 -98.26
C ASP A 69 65.20 32.98 -98.70
N THR A 70 64.23 33.47 -99.48
CA THR A 70 64.24 34.82 -100.07
C THR A 70 63.52 35.86 -99.20
N GLU A 71 62.92 35.42 -98.08
CA GLU A 71 62.19 36.28 -97.15
C GLU A 71 63.16 37.10 -96.28
N ARG A 72 62.91 38.41 -96.14
CA ARG A 72 63.73 39.28 -95.28
C ARG A 72 63.48 38.95 -93.81
N PHE A 73 64.47 39.16 -92.95
CA PHE A 73 64.29 39.01 -91.51
C PHE A 73 63.17 39.92 -90.95
N ALA A 74 62.98 41.10 -91.53
CA ALA A 74 61.88 42.02 -91.22
C ALA A 74 60.50 41.36 -91.42
N ASP A 75 60.31 40.67 -92.55
CA ASP A 75 59.06 39.98 -92.92
C ASP A 75 58.81 38.79 -91.98
N LYS A 76 59.86 38.02 -91.65
CA LYS A 76 59.79 36.94 -90.64
C LYS A 76 59.40 37.44 -89.26
N ARG A 77 59.95 38.58 -88.84
CA ARG A 77 59.64 39.21 -87.55
C ARG A 77 58.20 39.73 -87.54
N GLU A 78 57.73 40.32 -88.63
CA GLU A 78 56.34 40.75 -88.79
C GLU A 78 55.37 39.55 -88.77
N ARG A 79 55.68 38.48 -89.49
CA ARG A 79 54.92 37.22 -89.46
C ARG A 79 54.86 36.63 -88.06
N LEU A 80 55.97 36.63 -87.32
CA LEU A 80 55.99 36.19 -85.92
C LEU A 80 55.11 37.07 -85.03
N ASN A 81 55.12 38.39 -85.23
CA ASN A 81 54.24 39.31 -84.48
C ASN A 81 52.77 39.06 -84.80
N ARG A 82 52.41 38.89 -86.09
CA ARG A 82 51.05 38.52 -86.50
C ARG A 82 50.60 37.19 -85.90
N LEU A 83 51.49 36.19 -85.84
CA LEU A 83 51.23 34.90 -85.18
C LEU A 83 51.04 35.04 -83.67
N ARG A 84 51.80 35.92 -83.01
CA ARG A 84 51.62 36.23 -81.58
C ARG A 84 50.29 36.94 -81.32
N GLU A 85 49.89 37.88 -82.18
CA GLU A 85 48.59 38.55 -82.11
C GLU A 85 47.45 37.54 -82.28
N THR A 86 47.52 36.67 -83.29
CA THR A 86 46.52 35.60 -83.47
C THR A 86 46.52 34.62 -82.31
N GLN A 87 47.69 34.26 -81.75
CA GLN A 87 47.78 33.42 -80.56
C GLN A 87 47.08 34.08 -79.35
N LEU A 88 47.27 35.37 -79.14
CA LEU A 88 46.61 36.13 -78.08
C LEU A 88 45.10 36.18 -78.28
N ASP A 89 44.63 36.38 -79.50
CA ASP A 89 43.19 36.41 -79.80
C ASP A 89 42.54 35.03 -79.63
N PHE A 90 43.21 33.94 -80.04
CA PHE A 90 42.76 32.59 -79.72
C PHE A 90 42.74 32.34 -78.21
N GLN A 91 43.76 32.79 -77.46
CA GLN A 91 43.77 32.66 -76.00
C GLN A 91 42.60 33.40 -75.36
N LYS A 92 42.27 34.62 -75.81
CA LYS A 92 41.09 35.37 -75.33
C LYS A 92 39.78 34.64 -75.65
N GLN A 93 39.66 34.11 -76.87
CA GLN A 93 38.47 33.39 -77.29
C GLN A 93 38.25 32.11 -76.46
N VAL A 94 39.33 31.34 -76.24
CA VAL A 94 39.30 30.16 -75.37
C VAL A 94 38.95 30.54 -73.94
N ALA A 95 39.55 31.60 -73.39
CA ALA A 95 39.25 32.10 -72.05
C ALA A 95 37.76 32.44 -71.89
N SER A 96 37.18 33.18 -72.85
CA SER A 96 35.75 33.53 -72.87
C SER A 96 34.83 32.30 -72.89
N VAL A 97 35.15 31.29 -73.71
CA VAL A 97 34.38 30.04 -73.77
C VAL A 97 34.48 29.25 -72.47
N VAL A 98 35.68 29.20 -71.86
CA VAL A 98 35.92 28.53 -70.58
C VAL A 98 35.17 29.22 -69.44
N GLU A 99 35.18 30.55 -69.39
CA GLU A 99 34.41 31.32 -68.41
C GLU A 99 32.90 31.07 -68.54
N GLY A 100 32.38 31.04 -69.78
CA GLY A 100 30.98 30.70 -70.05
C GLY A 100 30.61 29.28 -69.56
N LYS A 101 31.49 28.29 -69.80
CA LYS A 101 31.31 26.92 -69.30
C LYS A 101 31.34 26.86 -67.76
N LEU A 102 32.30 27.54 -67.12
CA LEU A 102 32.41 27.61 -65.67
C LEU A 102 31.16 28.23 -65.04
N ALA A 103 30.63 29.30 -65.61
CA ALA A 103 29.40 29.94 -65.16
C ALA A 103 28.19 29.00 -65.28
N ALA A 104 28.07 28.29 -66.41
CA ALA A 104 27.00 27.31 -66.62
C ALA A 104 27.09 26.15 -65.63
N ASP A 105 28.27 25.61 -65.38
CA ASP A 105 28.46 24.51 -64.44
C ASP A 105 28.22 24.95 -63.00
N LYS A 106 28.63 26.16 -62.61
CA LYS A 106 28.27 26.76 -61.31
C LYS A 106 26.76 26.83 -61.13
N LEU A 107 26.02 27.22 -62.17
CA LEU A 107 24.56 27.25 -62.11
C LEU A 107 23.95 25.84 -62.02
N LYS A 108 24.47 24.86 -62.78
CA LYS A 108 24.05 23.45 -62.68
C LYS A 108 24.23 22.91 -61.26
N TRP A 109 25.38 23.18 -60.63
CA TRP A 109 25.63 22.77 -59.25
C TRP A 109 24.65 23.40 -58.26
N LYS A 110 24.32 24.69 -58.42
CA LYS A 110 23.28 25.35 -57.61
C LYS A 110 21.91 24.71 -57.83
N ILE A 111 21.53 24.44 -59.07
CA ILE A 111 20.25 23.78 -59.39
C ILE A 111 20.20 22.39 -58.75
N MET A 112 21.27 21.61 -58.86
CA MET A 112 21.36 20.27 -58.25
C MET A 112 21.27 20.34 -56.72
N SER A 113 21.97 21.29 -56.09
CA SER A 113 21.89 21.51 -54.65
C SER A 113 20.47 21.88 -54.20
N CYS A 114 19.81 22.79 -54.93
CA CYS A 114 18.42 23.15 -54.66
C CYS A 114 17.47 21.96 -54.83
N LYS A 115 17.61 21.16 -55.89
CA LYS A 115 16.80 19.95 -56.11
C LYS A 115 16.96 18.96 -54.96
N MET A 116 18.20 18.69 -54.55
CA MET A 116 18.49 17.80 -53.42
C MET A 116 17.86 18.31 -52.12
N ARG A 117 17.95 19.61 -51.85
CA ARG A 117 17.32 20.24 -50.69
C ARG A 117 15.80 20.13 -50.73
N ILE A 118 15.17 20.31 -51.89
CA ILE A 118 13.72 20.15 -52.06
C ILE A 118 13.30 18.71 -51.73
N GLU A 119 14.00 17.70 -52.25
CA GLU A 119 13.67 16.30 -51.96
C GLU A 119 13.85 15.95 -50.47
N HIS A 120 14.92 16.43 -49.84
CA HIS A 120 15.10 16.25 -48.40
C HIS A 120 13.98 16.90 -47.57
N LEU A 121 13.53 18.10 -47.97
CA LEU A 121 12.42 18.79 -47.31
C LEU A 121 11.10 18.03 -47.50
N LYS A 122 10.82 17.54 -48.72
CA LYS A 122 9.62 16.72 -48.99
C LYS A 122 9.60 15.48 -48.12
N GLN A 123 10.73 14.78 -48.01
CA GLN A 123 10.81 13.57 -47.18
C GLN A 123 10.63 13.89 -45.69
N SER A 124 11.21 15.00 -45.21
CA SER A 124 11.01 15.47 -43.84
C SER A 124 9.54 15.80 -43.54
N ILE A 125 8.84 16.44 -44.48
CA ILE A 125 7.41 16.75 -44.38
C ILE A 125 6.58 15.46 -44.37
N CYS A 126 6.88 14.51 -45.26
CA CYS A 126 6.18 13.23 -45.32
C CYS A 126 6.30 12.48 -43.99
N ASN A 127 7.52 12.33 -43.48
CA ASN A 127 7.78 11.67 -42.20
C ASN A 127 7.06 12.38 -41.04
N GLY A 128 7.09 13.72 -41.01
CA GLY A 128 6.38 14.51 -40.01
C GLY A 128 4.86 14.29 -40.05
N ASN A 129 4.27 14.25 -41.24
CA ASN A 129 2.84 14.01 -41.41
C ASN A 129 2.43 12.59 -40.97
N GLU A 130 3.24 11.57 -41.27
CA GLU A 130 3.00 10.20 -40.82
C GLU A 130 3.04 10.09 -39.29
N GLU A 131 4.01 10.74 -38.64
CA GLU A 131 4.10 10.75 -37.17
C GLU A 131 2.93 11.52 -36.54
N ILE A 132 2.50 12.63 -37.12
CA ILE A 132 1.30 13.36 -36.67
C ILE A 132 0.06 12.45 -36.79
N ALA A 133 -0.09 11.73 -37.90
CA ALA A 133 -1.21 10.80 -38.10
C ALA A 133 -1.22 9.68 -37.05
N LYS A 134 -0.06 9.03 -36.82
CA LYS A 134 0.09 7.99 -35.79
C LYS A 134 -0.24 8.52 -34.39
N ASN A 135 0.31 9.68 -34.03
CA ASN A 135 0.08 10.31 -32.73
C ASN A 135 -1.38 10.71 -32.52
N SER A 136 -2.04 11.23 -33.57
CA SER A 136 -3.46 11.56 -33.55
C SER A 136 -4.33 10.33 -33.30
N GLU A 137 -4.02 9.20 -33.95
CA GLU A 137 -4.73 7.94 -33.74
C GLU A 137 -4.55 7.42 -32.30
N LEU A 138 -3.32 7.42 -31.79
CA LEU A 138 -3.01 7.02 -30.41
C LEU A 138 -3.75 7.91 -29.39
N LEU A 139 -3.77 9.23 -29.63
CA LEU A 139 -4.52 10.17 -28.80
C LEU A 139 -6.01 9.88 -28.81
N SER A 140 -6.59 9.59 -29.99
CA SER A 140 -8.01 9.20 -30.12
C SER A 140 -8.33 7.91 -29.36
N LYS A 141 -7.46 6.90 -29.43
CA LYS A 141 -7.61 5.65 -28.67
C LYS A 141 -7.53 5.89 -27.17
N SER A 142 -6.55 6.68 -26.72
CA SER A 142 -6.38 7.03 -25.31
C SER A 142 -7.58 7.81 -24.76
N LYS A 143 -8.10 8.79 -25.53
CA LYS A 143 -9.31 9.55 -25.15
C LYS A 143 -10.52 8.64 -24.98
N ARG A 144 -10.77 7.73 -25.92
CA ARG A 144 -11.88 6.75 -25.83
C ARG A 144 -11.73 5.85 -24.60
N TYR A 145 -10.53 5.32 -24.37
CA TYR A 145 -10.26 4.48 -23.21
C TYR A 145 -10.51 5.24 -21.88
N ASN A 146 -10.05 6.49 -21.78
CA ASN A 146 -10.28 7.31 -20.59
C ASN A 146 -11.77 7.66 -20.38
N GLN A 147 -12.52 7.89 -21.46
CA GLN A 147 -13.97 8.10 -21.38
C GLN A 147 -14.69 6.84 -20.85
N ASP A 148 -14.32 5.66 -21.33
CA ASP A 148 -14.88 4.40 -20.83
C ASP A 148 -14.58 4.18 -19.34
N LEU A 149 -13.35 4.50 -18.91
CA LEU A 149 -12.97 4.44 -17.50
C LEU A 149 -13.78 5.42 -16.66
N TYR A 150 -14.01 6.65 -17.15
CA TYR A 150 -14.82 7.63 -16.45
C TYR A 150 -16.26 7.14 -16.26
N ILE A 151 -16.89 6.61 -17.31
CA ILE A 151 -18.25 6.04 -17.25
C ILE A 151 -18.30 4.83 -16.29
N ARG A 152 -17.29 3.95 -16.31
CA ARG A 152 -17.19 2.83 -15.34
C ARG A 152 -17.08 3.34 -13.91
N SER A 153 -16.22 4.33 -13.67
CA SER A 153 -16.03 4.95 -12.36
C SER A 153 -17.34 5.52 -11.82
N GLN A 154 -18.10 6.25 -12.64
CA GLN A 154 -19.40 6.79 -12.25
C GLN A 154 -20.40 5.68 -11.86
N ARG A 155 -20.50 4.61 -12.65
CA ARG A 155 -21.35 3.45 -12.29
C ARG A 155 -20.95 2.78 -10.98
N HIS A 156 -19.64 2.67 -10.73
CA HIS A 156 -19.14 2.13 -9.47
C HIS A 156 -19.45 3.05 -8.29
N GLN A 157 -19.33 4.36 -8.47
CA GLN A 157 -19.68 5.36 -7.47
C GLN A 157 -21.17 5.31 -7.10
N GLU A 158 -22.07 5.25 -8.09
CA GLU A 158 -23.51 5.08 -7.86
C GLU A 158 -23.83 3.77 -7.10
N LYS A 159 -23.15 2.67 -7.46
CA LYS A 159 -23.33 1.39 -6.76
C LYS A 159 -22.86 1.48 -5.31
N LYS A 160 -21.71 2.12 -5.06
CA LYS A 160 -21.19 2.36 -3.71
C LYS A 160 -22.19 3.17 -2.87
N GLU A 161 -22.75 4.23 -3.41
CA GLU A 161 -23.75 5.06 -2.73
C GLU A 161 -25.05 4.30 -2.43
N LYS A 162 -25.51 3.44 -3.36
CA LYS A 162 -26.66 2.56 -3.11
C LYS A 162 -26.40 1.58 -1.96
N ILE A 163 -25.22 0.98 -1.93
CA ILE A 163 -24.81 0.06 -0.85
C ILE A 163 -24.70 0.80 0.49
N GLN A 164 -24.06 1.98 0.51
CA GLN A 164 -23.93 2.79 1.72
C GLN A 164 -25.29 3.19 2.29
N ARG A 165 -26.23 3.62 1.44
CA ARG A 165 -27.61 3.92 1.85
C ARG A 165 -28.30 2.70 2.46
N ARG A 166 -28.15 1.52 1.86
CA ARG A 166 -28.72 0.27 2.40
C ARG A 166 -28.10 -0.09 3.75
N ASN A 167 -26.78 -0.01 3.86
CA ASN A 167 -26.07 -0.31 5.11
C ASN A 167 -26.50 0.63 6.22
N HIS A 168 -26.61 1.93 5.96
CA HIS A 168 -27.08 2.89 6.95
C HIS A 168 -28.49 2.57 7.46
N LYS A 169 -29.42 2.24 6.56
CA LYS A 169 -30.77 1.80 6.93
C LYS A 169 -30.76 0.53 7.78
N LEU A 170 -29.94 -0.46 7.41
CA LEU A 170 -29.82 -1.71 8.16
C LEU A 170 -29.21 -1.48 9.55
N SER A 171 -28.17 -0.65 9.65
CA SER A 171 -27.56 -0.29 10.93
C SER A 171 -28.57 0.37 11.87
N ALA A 172 -29.39 1.30 11.38
CA ALA A 172 -30.44 1.94 12.18
C ALA A 172 -31.49 0.93 12.68
N VAL A 173 -31.88 -0.03 11.83
CA VAL A 173 -32.82 -1.10 12.23
C VAL A 173 -32.20 -2.00 13.29
N VAL A 174 -30.95 -2.42 13.13
CA VAL A 174 -30.23 -3.26 14.09
C VAL A 174 -30.09 -2.54 15.43
N GLU A 175 -29.71 -1.26 15.41
CA GLU A 175 -29.57 -0.46 16.62
C GLU A 175 -30.89 -0.32 17.36
N LYS A 176 -31.99 -0.04 16.64
CA LYS A 176 -33.33 0.01 17.24
C LYS A 176 -33.71 -1.34 17.86
N ARG A 177 -33.55 -2.44 17.13
CA ARG A 177 -33.88 -3.79 17.63
C ARG A 177 -33.04 -4.17 18.85
N ASN A 178 -31.76 -3.78 18.89
CA ASN A 178 -30.90 -4.02 20.05
C ASN A 178 -31.34 -3.20 21.27
N LYS A 179 -31.75 -1.94 21.08
CA LYS A 179 -32.32 -1.12 22.16
C LYS A 179 -33.62 -1.73 22.69
N ASP A 180 -34.53 -2.11 21.79
CA ASP A 180 -35.80 -2.76 22.16
C ASP A 180 -35.56 -4.08 22.93
N LEU A 181 -34.60 -4.90 22.46
CA LEU A 181 -34.25 -6.16 23.10
C LEU A 181 -33.67 -5.94 24.51
N LYS A 182 -32.79 -4.95 24.68
CA LYS A 182 -32.25 -4.58 26.00
C LYS A 182 -33.33 -4.11 26.96
N SER A 183 -34.28 -3.28 26.49
CA SER A 183 -35.43 -2.84 27.30
C SER A 183 -36.25 -4.03 27.77
N ARG A 184 -36.62 -4.92 26.84
CA ARG A 184 -37.40 -6.13 27.16
C ARG A 184 -36.68 -7.06 28.12
N HIS A 185 -35.36 -7.21 28.02
CA HIS A 185 -34.59 -7.99 28.99
C HIS A 185 -34.60 -7.35 30.38
N ALA A 186 -34.48 -6.03 30.47
CA ALA A 186 -34.56 -5.31 31.75
C ALA A 186 -35.97 -5.42 32.38
N GLU A 187 -37.02 -5.26 31.59
CA GLU A 187 -38.41 -5.45 32.00
C GLU A 187 -38.65 -6.89 32.50
N LEU A 188 -38.19 -7.89 31.76
CA LEU A 188 -38.29 -9.29 32.16
C LEU A 188 -37.51 -9.59 33.45
N ALA A 189 -36.32 -9.01 33.61
CA ALA A 189 -35.54 -9.15 34.85
C ALA A 189 -36.26 -8.52 36.05
N SER A 190 -36.87 -7.35 35.88
CA SER A 190 -37.70 -6.71 36.92
C SER A 190 -38.90 -7.57 37.30
N LEU A 191 -39.64 -8.09 36.31
CA LEU A 191 -40.79 -8.96 36.54
C LEU A 191 -40.40 -10.25 37.27
N ARG A 192 -39.31 -10.90 36.84
CA ARG A 192 -38.77 -12.10 37.49
C ARG A 192 -38.40 -11.82 38.95
N ARG A 193 -37.71 -10.72 39.23
CA ARG A 193 -37.40 -10.32 40.62
C ARG A 193 -38.67 -10.14 41.46
N SER A 194 -39.66 -9.42 40.93
CA SER A 194 -40.94 -9.22 41.63
C SER A 194 -41.63 -10.54 41.93
N HIS A 195 -41.74 -11.44 40.95
CA HIS A 195 -42.34 -12.76 41.13
C HIS A 195 -41.57 -13.62 42.13
N ILE A 196 -40.24 -13.56 42.13
CA ILE A 196 -39.42 -14.29 43.11
C ILE A 196 -39.68 -13.76 44.51
N LEU A 197 -39.72 -12.44 44.70
CA LEU A 197 -40.00 -11.82 45.99
C LEU A 197 -41.40 -12.20 46.51
N GLU A 198 -42.42 -12.18 45.66
CA GLU A 198 -43.77 -12.63 46.00
C GLU A 198 -43.79 -14.11 46.36
N LEU A 199 -43.14 -14.96 45.56
CA LEU A 199 -43.02 -16.40 45.80
C LEU A 199 -42.37 -16.70 47.16
N THR A 200 -41.27 -16.03 47.50
CA THR A 200 -40.54 -16.22 48.76
C THR A 200 -41.18 -15.54 49.96
N SER A 201 -42.12 -14.60 49.76
CA SER A 201 -42.82 -13.95 50.88
C SER A 201 -44.17 -14.58 51.18
N VAL A 202 -44.88 -15.10 50.17
CA VAL A 202 -46.25 -15.62 50.31
C VAL A 202 -46.28 -17.14 50.39
N ILE A 203 -45.55 -17.85 49.52
CA ILE A 203 -45.66 -19.31 49.37
C ILE A 203 -44.52 -20.02 50.11
N PHE A 204 -43.30 -19.49 50.00
CA PHE A 204 -42.13 -20.01 50.69
C PHE A 204 -41.50 -18.97 51.63
N PRO A 205 -42.22 -18.45 52.65
CA PRO A 205 -41.61 -17.63 53.69
C PRO A 205 -40.33 -18.29 54.22
N LEU A 206 -39.21 -17.59 54.05
CA LEU A 206 -37.92 -17.97 54.61
C LEU A 206 -37.66 -17.13 55.85
N GLY A 207 -37.36 -17.77 56.97
CA GLY A 207 -37.08 -17.09 58.23
C GLY A 207 -36.02 -17.80 59.03
N GLU A 208 -35.19 -17.05 59.75
CA GLU A 208 -34.26 -17.61 60.72
C GLU A 208 -34.98 -17.77 62.07
N VAL A 209 -35.13 -19.00 62.52
CA VAL A 209 -35.71 -19.36 63.82
C VAL A 209 -34.57 -19.59 64.79
N ARG A 210 -34.41 -18.67 65.74
CA ARG A 210 -33.48 -18.82 66.86
C ARG A 210 -34.12 -19.69 67.93
N ASN A 211 -33.59 -20.88 68.17
CA ASN A 211 -34.01 -21.69 69.31
C ASN A 211 -33.44 -21.03 70.59
N VAL A 212 -34.29 -20.28 71.28
CA VAL A 212 -33.92 -19.67 72.57
C VAL A 212 -34.01 -20.74 73.65
N THR A 213 -33.00 -21.59 73.70
CA THR A 213 -32.75 -22.48 74.85
C THR A 213 -31.53 -21.94 75.59
N ARG A 214 -31.68 -20.79 76.26
CA ARG A 214 -30.68 -20.28 77.22
C ARG A 214 -31.37 -19.67 78.44
N ASP A 215 -30.82 -20.01 79.60
CA ASP A 215 -31.12 -19.48 80.93
C ASP A 215 -31.17 -17.93 80.92
N PRO A 216 -32.08 -17.26 81.64
CA PRO A 216 -32.31 -15.82 81.53
C PRO A 216 -31.19 -14.93 82.10
N ALA A 217 -30.01 -15.49 82.38
CA ALA A 217 -28.88 -14.76 82.98
C ALA A 217 -27.83 -14.25 81.97
N ASP A 218 -27.92 -14.60 80.68
CA ASP A 218 -26.84 -14.34 79.71
C ASP A 218 -27.22 -13.31 78.62
N VAL A 219 -27.93 -12.25 79.02
CA VAL A 219 -28.28 -11.09 78.17
C VAL A 219 -27.28 -9.96 78.34
N SER A 220 -26.08 -10.18 77.83
CA SER A 220 -25.17 -9.14 77.31
C SER A 220 -24.01 -9.91 76.68
N PHE A 221 -23.80 -9.94 75.38
CA PHE A 221 -23.32 -8.85 74.56
C PHE A 221 -23.31 -9.40 73.13
N GLU A 222 -24.08 -8.87 72.18
CA GLU A 222 -23.70 -8.95 70.77
C GLU A 222 -24.40 -7.82 69.98
N ASN A 223 -23.78 -6.65 70.01
CA ASN A 223 -23.86 -5.70 68.91
C ASN A 223 -22.48 -5.07 68.76
N ASP A 224 -21.64 -5.67 67.91
CA ASP A 224 -20.62 -4.98 67.12
C ASP A 224 -19.90 -5.99 66.22
N ASN A 225 -20.55 -6.33 65.11
CA ASN A 225 -19.93 -7.09 64.02
C ASN A 225 -19.30 -6.11 63.03
N ALA A 226 -18.08 -5.66 63.34
CA ALA A 226 -17.24 -4.95 62.38
C ALA A 226 -15.75 -5.30 62.58
N MET A 227 -15.24 -6.11 61.65
CA MET A 227 -13.84 -6.11 61.20
C MET A 227 -12.73 -6.33 62.25
N THR A 228 -12.44 -7.59 62.61
CA THR A 228 -11.06 -7.99 62.98
C THR A 228 -10.75 -9.43 62.56
N SER A 229 -10.13 -9.61 61.39
CA SER A 229 -9.48 -10.87 60.97
C SER A 229 -8.13 -11.03 61.70
N SER A 230 -8.17 -11.38 62.98
CA SER A 230 -7.00 -11.72 63.81
C SER A 230 -6.73 -13.24 63.79
N THR A 231 -5.48 -13.66 63.97
CA THR A 231 -5.10 -15.07 64.21
C THR A 231 -5.89 -15.68 65.38
N VAL A 232 -6.27 -14.86 66.36
CA VAL A 232 -7.12 -15.23 67.49
C VAL A 232 -8.53 -15.57 67.02
N SER A 233 -9.09 -14.84 66.06
CA SER A 233 -10.42 -15.13 65.46
C SER A 233 -10.41 -16.45 64.69
N LYS A 234 -9.32 -16.76 63.97
CA LYS A 234 -9.14 -18.05 63.26
C LYS A 234 -8.95 -19.23 64.22
N LEU A 235 -8.23 -19.04 65.33
CA LEU A 235 -8.08 -20.06 66.37
C LEU A 235 -9.38 -20.27 67.14
N ALA A 236 -10.17 -19.21 67.37
CA ALA A 236 -11.51 -19.32 67.93
C ALA A 236 -12.47 -20.06 66.98
N GLU A 237 -12.42 -19.79 65.68
CA GLU A 237 -13.17 -20.53 64.65
C GLU A 237 -12.76 -22.01 64.60
N ALA A 238 -11.47 -22.32 64.60
CA ALA A 238 -10.98 -23.71 64.60
C ALA A 238 -11.36 -24.49 65.88
N ARG A 239 -11.43 -23.81 67.04
CA ARG A 239 -11.94 -24.41 68.29
C ARG A 239 -13.45 -24.61 68.29
N ARG A 240 -14.17 -23.88 67.44
CA ARG A 240 -15.60 -24.07 67.20
C ARG A 240 -15.86 -25.11 66.12
N THR A 241 -14.86 -25.75 65.51
CA THR A 241 -15.12 -26.84 64.53
C THR A 241 -14.77 -28.20 65.11
N THR A 242 -15.76 -29.08 65.23
CA THR A 242 -15.62 -30.47 65.70
C THR A 242 -15.79 -31.42 64.52
N TYR A 243 -14.87 -32.40 64.38
CA TYR A 243 -14.96 -33.41 63.32
C TYR A 243 -15.84 -34.57 63.78
N LEU A 244 -17.08 -34.63 63.30
CA LEU A 244 -18.06 -35.66 63.65
C LEU A 244 -18.41 -36.51 62.43
N SER A 245 -18.25 -37.83 62.54
CA SER A 245 -18.65 -38.81 61.51
C SER A 245 -18.15 -38.51 60.10
N GLY A 246 -16.91 -38.02 59.94
CA GLY A 246 -16.32 -37.76 58.63
C GLY A 246 -16.54 -36.34 58.08
N ARG A 247 -17.09 -35.42 58.89
CA ARG A 247 -17.40 -34.04 58.48
C ARG A 247 -16.99 -33.04 59.56
N TRP A 248 -16.45 -31.89 59.14
CA TRP A 248 -16.26 -30.74 60.01
C TRP A 248 -17.61 -30.07 60.30
N VAL A 249 -17.98 -29.96 61.57
CA VAL A 249 -19.22 -29.34 62.06
C VAL A 249 -18.84 -28.16 62.95
N CYS A 250 -19.42 -26.99 62.73
CA CYS A 250 -19.17 -25.82 63.58
C CYS A 250 -20.11 -25.84 64.81
N ASP A 251 -19.56 -26.03 66.02
CA ASP A 251 -20.15 -25.77 67.34
C ASP A 251 -20.20 -24.26 67.63
N ASP A 252 -20.82 -23.48 66.74
CA ASP A 252 -21.11 -22.09 67.04
C ASP A 252 -22.25 -22.06 68.08
N HIS A 253 -21.89 -21.94 69.36
CA HIS A 253 -22.82 -21.80 70.50
C HIS A 253 -23.58 -20.45 70.51
N ASN A 254 -23.69 -19.78 69.37
CA ASN A 254 -24.68 -18.71 69.14
C ASN A 254 -26.00 -19.37 68.73
N GLY A 255 -26.59 -20.05 69.72
CA GLY A 255 -27.94 -20.61 69.78
C GLY A 255 -28.50 -21.18 68.49
N ASP A 256 -28.39 -22.50 68.29
CA ASP A 256 -29.26 -23.36 67.45
C ASP A 256 -30.15 -22.58 66.46
N THR A 257 -29.52 -21.91 65.51
CA THR A 257 -30.24 -21.18 64.47
C THR A 257 -30.74 -22.21 63.47
N SER A 258 -32.04 -22.23 63.25
CA SER A 258 -32.69 -23.12 62.30
C SER A 258 -33.35 -22.29 61.22
N ILE A 259 -33.25 -22.73 59.97
CA ILE A 259 -33.86 -22.04 58.83
C ILE A 259 -35.25 -22.61 58.66
N SER A 260 -36.26 -21.77 58.84
CA SER A 260 -37.65 -22.12 58.54
C SER A 260 -37.98 -21.90 57.07
N ILE A 261 -38.70 -22.85 56.48
CA ILE A 261 -39.20 -22.77 55.11
C ILE A 261 -40.70 -23.05 55.14
N ALA A 262 -41.51 -22.11 54.65
CA ALA A 262 -42.98 -22.20 54.64
C ALA A 262 -43.66 -22.20 56.03
N GLY A 263 -42.91 -21.93 57.11
CA GLY A 263 -43.45 -21.65 58.44
C GLY A 263 -42.56 -22.11 59.60
N PRO A 264 -42.83 -21.65 60.84
CA PRO A 264 -41.96 -21.89 62.02
C PRO A 264 -41.75 -23.36 62.41
N TRP A 265 -42.65 -24.24 61.96
CA TRP A 265 -42.70 -25.67 62.30
C TRP A 265 -41.90 -26.54 61.32
N ILE A 266 -41.45 -25.96 60.21
CA ILE A 266 -40.73 -26.64 59.13
C ILE A 266 -39.32 -26.05 59.10
N THR A 267 -38.42 -26.63 59.88
CA THR A 267 -37.09 -26.07 60.12
C THR A 267 -35.97 -27.01 59.69
N LEU A 268 -34.88 -26.41 59.19
CA LEU A 268 -33.62 -27.09 58.88
C LEU A 268 -32.52 -26.57 59.79
N PRO A 269 -31.68 -27.46 60.33
CA PRO A 269 -30.52 -27.02 61.10
C PRO A 269 -29.53 -26.28 60.19
N ASN A 270 -29.14 -25.06 60.57
CA ASN A 270 -28.28 -24.20 59.76
C ASN A 270 -26.86 -24.79 59.57
N ASN A 271 -26.37 -25.54 60.55
CA ASN A 271 -25.09 -26.27 60.48
C ASN A 271 -25.14 -27.49 59.52
N GLY A 272 -26.32 -27.83 59.00
CA GLY A 272 -26.53 -28.98 58.13
C GLY A 272 -26.31 -30.33 58.83
N ASP A 273 -26.40 -30.37 60.16
CA ASP A 273 -26.41 -31.63 60.91
C ASP A 273 -27.81 -32.26 60.92
N TYR A 274 -27.98 -33.31 60.13
CA TYR A 274 -29.22 -34.07 60.05
C TYR A 274 -29.22 -35.32 60.95
N SER A 275 -28.37 -35.37 61.99
CA SER A 275 -28.29 -36.49 62.95
C SER A 275 -29.66 -36.87 63.53
N ALA A 276 -30.50 -35.89 63.87
CA ALA A 276 -31.86 -36.10 64.35
C ALA A 276 -32.75 -36.89 63.37
N TYR A 277 -32.54 -36.74 62.06
CA TYR A 277 -33.23 -37.54 61.05
C TYR A 277 -32.73 -39.00 61.07
N TYR A 278 -31.41 -39.22 61.11
CA TYR A 278 -30.86 -40.58 61.07
C TYR A 278 -31.20 -41.37 62.32
N ASN A 279 -31.07 -40.76 63.50
CA ASN A 279 -31.36 -41.38 64.79
C ASN A 279 -32.81 -41.87 64.84
N TRP A 280 -33.76 -41.02 64.42
CA TRP A 280 -35.17 -41.40 64.38
C TRP A 280 -35.47 -42.51 63.36
N VAL A 281 -34.87 -42.45 62.16
CA VAL A 281 -35.07 -43.49 61.13
C VAL A 281 -34.50 -44.85 61.57
N GLU A 282 -33.43 -44.86 62.36
CA GLU A 282 -32.86 -46.09 62.94
C GLU A 282 -33.71 -46.62 64.10
N GLU A 283 -34.19 -45.74 64.98
CA GLU A 283 -35.06 -46.10 66.12
C GLU A 283 -36.43 -46.65 65.69
N LYS A 284 -37.01 -46.11 64.61
CA LYS A 284 -38.26 -46.63 64.01
C LYS A 284 -38.10 -48.05 63.45
N LYS A 285 -36.88 -48.47 63.06
CA LYS A 285 -36.64 -49.83 62.55
C LYS A 285 -36.56 -50.87 63.68
N THR A 286 -36.20 -50.44 64.88
CA THR A 286 -36.01 -51.32 66.05
C THR A 286 -37.27 -51.43 66.92
N THR A 287 -38.20 -50.48 66.82
CA THR A 287 -39.39 -50.41 67.70
C THR A 287 -40.60 -49.87 66.93
N PRO A 288 -41.63 -50.70 66.63
CA PRO A 288 -42.88 -50.22 66.06
C PRO A 288 -43.73 -49.57 67.17
N GLY A 289 -43.46 -48.29 67.45
CA GLY A 289 -44.24 -47.46 68.37
C GLY A 289 -45.44 -46.75 67.70
N PRO A 290 -46.39 -46.20 68.49
CA PRO A 290 -47.62 -45.60 67.99
C PRO A 290 -47.38 -44.41 67.06
N GLU A 291 -48.16 -44.34 65.97
CA GLU A 291 -47.89 -43.58 64.74
C GLU A 291 -48.00 -42.05 64.77
N MET A 292 -48.21 -41.38 65.91
CA MET A 292 -48.40 -39.92 65.92
C MET A 292 -47.72 -39.21 67.08
N GLU A 293 -46.42 -39.01 66.98
CA GLU A 293 -45.76 -37.89 67.66
C GLU A 293 -45.82 -36.66 66.75
N TYR A 294 -46.58 -35.65 67.19
CA TYR A 294 -46.84 -34.39 66.46
C TYR A 294 -45.58 -33.52 66.20
N ASN A 295 -44.38 -33.99 66.56
CA ASN A 295 -43.12 -33.25 66.45
C ASN A 295 -41.94 -34.17 66.07
N ASN A 296 -42.14 -35.03 65.06
CA ASN A 296 -41.08 -35.90 64.58
C ASN A 296 -40.01 -35.12 63.78
N PRO A 297 -38.73 -35.08 64.24
CA PRO A 297 -37.67 -34.35 63.55
C PRO A 297 -37.42 -34.85 62.12
N ALA A 298 -37.66 -36.14 61.85
CA ALA A 298 -37.47 -36.68 60.51
C ALA A 298 -38.53 -36.16 59.52
N TYR A 299 -39.79 -36.01 59.94
CA TYR A 299 -40.84 -35.43 59.10
C TYR A 299 -40.62 -33.94 58.89
N THR A 300 -40.19 -33.20 59.93
CA THR A 300 -39.85 -31.78 59.83
C THR A 300 -38.71 -31.53 58.84
N ILE A 301 -37.60 -32.25 58.97
CA ILE A 301 -36.43 -32.13 58.09
C ILE A 301 -36.80 -32.55 56.65
N SER A 302 -37.50 -33.67 56.47
CA SER A 302 -37.94 -34.12 55.15
C SER A 302 -38.90 -33.15 54.47
N ALA A 303 -39.87 -32.61 55.21
CA ALA A 303 -40.79 -31.60 54.69
C ALA A 303 -40.03 -30.33 54.25
N ALA A 304 -39.11 -29.85 55.09
CA ALA A 304 -38.32 -28.66 54.77
C ALA A 304 -37.43 -28.85 53.53
N LEU A 305 -36.77 -30.01 53.38
CA LEU A 305 -36.00 -30.35 52.18
C LEU A 305 -36.89 -30.53 50.93
N CYS A 306 -38.11 -31.05 51.10
CA CYS A 306 -39.11 -31.19 50.04
C CYS A 306 -39.55 -29.79 49.55
N TYR A 307 -39.85 -28.85 50.45
CA TYR A 307 -40.16 -27.46 50.09
C TYR A 307 -38.98 -26.70 49.51
N ALA A 308 -37.76 -26.90 50.02
CA ALA A 308 -36.54 -26.32 49.44
C ALA A 308 -36.34 -26.82 47.99
N THR A 309 -36.57 -28.11 47.74
CA THR A 309 -36.51 -28.70 46.40
C THR A 309 -37.56 -28.10 45.47
N GLN A 310 -38.79 -27.93 45.95
CA GLN A 310 -39.87 -27.31 45.19
C GLN A 310 -39.53 -25.86 44.83
N LEU A 311 -39.07 -25.07 45.80
CA LEU A 311 -38.65 -23.69 45.60
C LEU A 311 -37.53 -23.61 44.54
N VAL A 312 -36.48 -24.42 44.65
CA VAL A 312 -35.35 -24.45 43.70
C VAL A 312 -35.81 -24.81 42.29
N ASN A 313 -36.70 -25.80 42.15
CA ASN A 313 -37.25 -26.19 40.85
C ASN A 313 -38.11 -25.05 40.26
N THR A 314 -38.97 -24.40 41.07
CA THR A 314 -39.78 -23.27 40.62
C THR A 314 -38.92 -22.05 40.23
N LEU A 315 -37.90 -21.73 41.03
CA LEU A 315 -36.95 -20.66 40.72
C LEU A 315 -36.21 -20.94 39.42
N SER A 316 -35.78 -22.18 39.17
CA SER A 316 -35.14 -22.55 37.91
C SER A 316 -36.04 -22.32 36.69
N HIS A 317 -37.35 -22.55 36.85
CA HIS A 317 -38.32 -22.31 35.78
C HIS A 317 -38.53 -20.81 35.53
N ILE A 318 -38.72 -20.01 36.60
CA ILE A 318 -38.87 -18.55 36.51
C ILE A 318 -37.65 -17.90 35.86
N LEU A 319 -36.45 -18.34 36.27
CA LEU A 319 -35.17 -17.83 35.80
C LEU A 319 -34.76 -18.42 34.45
N ASN A 320 -35.47 -19.44 33.96
CA ASN A 320 -35.16 -20.20 32.74
C ASN A 320 -33.74 -20.78 32.75
N VAL A 321 -33.37 -21.42 33.86
CA VAL A 321 -32.07 -22.06 34.08
C VAL A 321 -32.26 -23.57 34.20
N ASN A 322 -31.46 -24.34 33.46
CA ASN A 322 -31.50 -25.80 33.55
C ASN A 322 -30.64 -26.28 34.71
N LEU A 323 -31.25 -26.96 35.68
CA LEU A 323 -30.52 -27.49 36.84
C LEU A 323 -29.64 -28.70 36.48
N PRO A 324 -28.42 -28.82 37.04
CA PRO A 324 -27.47 -29.88 36.70
C PRO A 324 -27.87 -31.24 37.27
N ARG A 325 -28.64 -31.28 38.38
CA ARG A 325 -29.10 -32.53 39.00
C ARG A 325 -30.62 -32.60 38.93
N LYS A 326 -31.14 -33.72 38.43
CA LYS A 326 -32.57 -34.03 38.51
C LYS A 326 -32.90 -34.44 39.94
N LEU A 327 -33.78 -33.67 40.57
CA LEU A 327 -34.24 -33.88 41.94
C LEU A 327 -35.73 -33.56 41.97
N TYR A 328 -36.55 -34.57 42.29
CA TYR A 328 -37.99 -34.44 42.37
C TYR A 328 -38.42 -34.24 43.82
N ASN A 329 -39.51 -33.52 44.06
CA ASN A 329 -40.02 -33.26 45.41
C ASN A 329 -40.31 -34.57 46.17
N SER A 330 -40.77 -35.61 45.47
CA SER A 330 -41.05 -36.93 46.04
C SER A 330 -39.82 -37.65 46.60
N GLU A 331 -38.59 -37.21 46.29
CA GLU A 331 -37.37 -37.85 46.80
C GLU A 331 -37.22 -37.68 48.33
N PHE A 332 -37.74 -36.59 48.91
CA PHE A 332 -37.74 -36.36 50.37
C PHE A 332 -39.09 -36.67 51.04
N CYS A 333 -40.18 -36.66 50.27
CA CYS A 333 -41.54 -36.88 50.77
C CYS A 333 -41.98 -38.38 50.74
N GLY A 334 -41.08 -39.31 50.41
CA GLY A 334 -41.35 -40.77 50.32
C GLY A 334 -41.02 -41.58 51.58
N GLU A 335 -40.86 -42.90 51.45
CA GLU A 335 -40.42 -43.77 52.56
C GLU A 335 -39.08 -43.33 53.17
N ASN A 336 -38.92 -43.55 54.48
CA ASN A 336 -37.72 -43.19 55.25
C ASN A 336 -36.42 -43.60 54.53
N LEU A 337 -35.70 -42.61 53.97
CA LEU A 337 -34.45 -42.83 53.28
C LEU A 337 -33.35 -43.30 54.25
N ASN A 338 -32.57 -44.28 53.82
CA ASN A 338 -31.33 -44.62 54.52
C ASN A 338 -30.31 -43.46 54.45
N ARG A 339 -29.37 -43.42 55.40
CA ARG A 339 -28.38 -42.35 55.54
C ARG A 339 -27.65 -42.00 54.25
N TRP A 340 -27.26 -43.00 53.46
CA TRP A 340 -26.54 -42.77 52.20
C TRP A 340 -27.44 -42.13 51.12
N LYS A 341 -28.67 -42.65 50.92
CA LYS A 341 -29.63 -42.10 49.94
C LYS A 341 -30.01 -40.66 50.29
N PHE A 342 -30.25 -40.40 51.58
CA PHE A 342 -30.57 -39.07 52.09
C PHE A 342 -29.43 -38.07 51.82
N ASN A 343 -28.19 -38.39 52.21
CA ASN A 343 -27.04 -37.51 51.94
C ASN A 343 -26.83 -37.27 50.44
N ARG A 344 -27.03 -38.28 49.60
CA ARG A 344 -26.94 -38.12 48.15
C ARG A 344 -28.01 -37.16 47.61
N ALA A 345 -29.24 -37.25 48.09
CA ALA A 345 -30.32 -36.34 47.70
C ALA A 345 -30.04 -34.89 48.15
N VAL A 346 -29.59 -34.70 49.39
CA VAL A 346 -29.17 -33.39 49.91
C VAL A 346 -28.02 -32.80 49.08
N ASN A 347 -27.03 -33.60 48.71
CA ASN A 347 -25.92 -33.14 47.87
C ASN A 347 -26.38 -32.72 46.47
N LYS A 348 -27.38 -33.40 45.88
CA LYS A 348 -27.99 -32.96 44.62
C LYS A 348 -28.68 -31.60 44.78
N LEU A 349 -29.43 -31.43 45.86
CA LEU A 349 -30.12 -30.17 46.17
C LEU A 349 -29.12 -29.02 46.32
N ASN A 350 -28.08 -29.21 47.14
CA ASN A 350 -27.03 -28.21 47.35
C ASN A 350 -26.31 -27.86 46.04
N SER A 351 -26.04 -28.85 45.19
CA SER A 351 -25.44 -28.61 43.86
C SER A 351 -26.33 -27.73 42.99
N ASN A 352 -27.65 -27.96 43.00
CA ASN A 352 -28.61 -27.16 42.25
C ASN A 352 -28.73 -25.73 42.80
N ILE A 353 -28.77 -25.57 44.12
CA ILE A 353 -28.82 -24.25 44.79
C ILE A 353 -27.58 -23.43 44.39
N LEU A 354 -26.39 -23.99 44.56
CA LEU A 354 -25.14 -23.31 44.18
C LEU A 354 -25.11 -22.96 42.69
N TYR A 355 -25.57 -23.88 41.83
CA TYR A 355 -25.65 -23.63 40.40
C TYR A 355 -26.58 -22.46 40.07
N LEU A 356 -27.75 -22.38 40.70
CA LEU A 356 -28.62 -21.22 40.56
C LEU A 356 -27.90 -19.94 40.98
N CYS A 357 -27.30 -19.90 42.17
CA CYS A 357 -26.56 -18.72 42.64
C CYS A 357 -25.49 -18.25 41.63
N PHE A 358 -24.72 -19.18 41.05
CA PHE A 358 -23.70 -18.82 40.06
C PHE A 358 -24.26 -18.44 38.68
N SER A 359 -25.38 -19.02 38.26
CA SER A 359 -26.04 -18.67 37.00
C SER A 359 -26.61 -17.24 36.98
N GLN A 360 -26.89 -16.69 38.17
CA GLN A 360 -27.49 -15.35 38.32
C GLN A 360 -26.53 -14.19 38.09
N VAL A 361 -25.21 -14.44 38.09
CA VAL A 361 -24.20 -13.39 37.84
C VAL A 361 -24.31 -12.77 36.44
N TRP A 362 -24.97 -13.47 35.50
CA TRP A 362 -25.17 -13.00 34.12
C TRP A 362 -26.63 -12.64 33.78
N THR A 363 -27.57 -12.83 34.72
CA THR A 363 -29.02 -12.73 34.45
C THR A 363 -29.78 -11.73 35.31
N LEU A 364 -29.15 -11.18 36.36
CA LEU A 364 -29.68 -10.06 37.17
C LEU A 364 -29.08 -8.73 36.73
#